data_AF-A0A954LL04-F1
#
_entry.id   AF-A0A954LL04-F1
#
_cell.length_a   1.000
_cell.length_b   1.000
_cell.length_c   1.000
_cell.angle_alpha   90.00
_cell.angle_beta   90.00
_cell.angle_gamma   90.00
#
_symmetry.space_group_name_H-M   'P 1'
#
loop_
_entity.id
_entity.type
_entity.pdbx_description
1 polymer ?
#
loop_
_entity_poly.entity_id
_entity_poly.type
_entity_poly.pdbx_seq_one_letter_code
_entity_poly.pdbx_strand_id
1 'polypeptide(L)' 'LSGGTDGEDGPTDAAGAFADVEVRQAAMEKGLDPGHYLRQHNSYPFFEQTGGLLKTGPTHTNVMDLRVMLIDKNT' A
#
# COMPACT_ATOMS: atom_id res chain seq x y z
N LEU A 1 -5.08 -4.10 3.72
CA LEU A 1 -5.38 -3.06 2.70
C LEU A 1 -5.77 -1.77 3.38
N SER A 2 -5.30 -0.66 2.81
CA SER A 2 -5.60 0.70 3.22
C SER A 2 -5.80 1.56 1.98
N GLY A 3 -6.84 2.38 1.93
CA GLY A 3 -6.89 3.44 0.94
C GLY A 3 -7.92 4.53 1.18
N GLY A 4 -7.66 5.70 0.60
CA GLY A 4 -8.57 6.83 0.48
C GLY A 4 -9.68 6.52 -0.52
N THR A 5 -10.91 6.85 -0.15
CA THR A 5 -12.08 6.58 -1.00
C THR A 5 -12.19 7.52 -2.19
N ASP A 6 -11.43 8.61 -2.22
CA ASP A 6 -11.26 9.54 -3.35
C ASP A 6 -10.33 9.01 -4.45
N GLY A 7 -9.59 7.96 -4.16
CA GLY A 7 -8.67 7.32 -5.10
C GLY A 7 -7.25 7.89 -5.05
N GLU A 8 -6.95 8.75 -4.07
CA GLU A 8 -5.66 9.39 -3.88
C GLU A 8 -5.15 9.20 -2.43
N ASP A 9 -3.85 9.01 -2.25
CA ASP A 9 -3.16 8.95 -0.96
C ASP A 9 -1.89 9.81 -1.05
N GLY A 10 -1.91 10.94 -0.33
CA GLY A 10 -0.89 11.98 -0.45
C GLY A 10 -0.77 12.54 -1.88
N PRO A 11 0.40 13.09 -2.25
CA PRO A 11 0.63 13.65 -3.59
C PRO A 11 1.02 12.54 -4.59
N THR A 12 0.18 11.51 -4.74
CA THR A 12 0.49 10.33 -5.58
C THR A 12 -0.71 9.91 -6.44
N ASP A 13 -0.49 8.97 -7.37
CA ASP A 13 -1.53 8.37 -8.21
C ASP A 13 -2.13 7.07 -7.62
N ALA A 14 -1.77 6.74 -6.38
CA ALA A 14 -2.31 5.58 -5.67
C ALA A 14 -3.39 6.04 -4.70
N ALA A 15 -4.42 5.21 -4.52
CA ALA A 15 -5.42 5.37 -3.47
C ALA A 15 -4.89 4.90 -2.10
N GLY A 16 -3.74 4.22 -2.09
CA GLY A 16 -3.12 3.65 -0.90
C GLY A 16 -2.34 2.38 -1.25
N ALA A 17 -2.31 1.42 -0.32
CA ALA A 17 -1.54 0.19 -0.48
C ALA A 17 -2.14 -1.00 0.29
N PHE A 18 -1.68 -2.19 -0.06
CA PHE A 18 -1.89 -3.41 0.70
C PHE A 18 -0.56 -4.11 0.97
N ALA A 19 -0.59 -5.04 1.93
CA ALA A 19 0.53 -5.88 2.27
C ALA A 19 0.00 -7.28 2.56
N ASP A 20 0.68 -8.27 2.00
CA ASP A 20 0.47 -9.70 2.17
C ASP A 20 1.83 -10.42 2.18
N VAL A 21 1.82 -11.74 2.06
CA VAL A 21 3.03 -12.56 2.11
C VAL A 21 3.90 -12.31 0.88
N GLU A 22 3.29 -12.10 -0.27
CA GLU A 22 3.91 -11.86 -1.56
C GLU A 22 4.63 -10.50 -1.58
N VAL A 23 3.99 -9.44 -1.10
CA VAL A 23 4.61 -8.11 -0.92
C VAL A 23 5.83 -8.19 0.00
N ARG A 24 5.72 -8.94 1.11
CA ARG A 24 6.84 -9.14 2.04
C ARG A 24 7.99 -9.91 1.38
N GLN A 25 7.67 -10.98 0.65
CA GLN A 25 8.66 -11.79 -0.05
C GLN A 25 9.39 -10.96 -1.13
N ALA A 26 8.65 -10.18 -1.92
CA ALA A 26 9.24 -9.28 -2.91
C ALA A 26 10.19 -8.25 -2.27
N ALA A 27 9.85 -7.72 -1.10
CA ALA A 27 10.74 -6.82 -0.36
C ALA A 27 12.05 -7.51 0.05
N MET A 28 11.96 -8.74 0.55
CA MET A 28 13.13 -9.54 0.95
C MET A 28 14.03 -9.88 -0.24
N GLU A 29 13.45 -10.34 -1.34
CA GLU A 29 14.18 -10.69 -2.57
C GLU A 29 14.90 -9.46 -3.18
N LYS A 30 14.32 -8.28 -3.03
CA LYS A 30 14.88 -7.00 -3.50
C LYS A 30 15.78 -6.30 -2.47
N GLY A 31 15.95 -6.87 -1.27
CA GLY A 31 16.76 -6.27 -0.20
C GLY A 31 16.22 -4.93 0.31
N LEU A 32 14.90 -4.72 0.26
CA LEU A 32 14.26 -3.48 0.68
C LEU A 32 13.98 -3.50 2.20
N ASP A 33 14.46 -2.49 2.93
CA ASP A 33 14.13 -2.28 4.36
C ASP A 33 12.87 -1.41 4.49
N PRO A 34 11.69 -1.95 4.84
CA PRO A 34 10.48 -1.14 5.02
C PRO A 34 10.64 -0.08 6.12
N GLY A 35 11.46 -0.34 7.14
CA GLY A 35 11.73 0.63 8.20
C GLY A 35 12.48 1.86 7.68
N HIS A 36 13.40 1.68 6.73
CA HIS A 36 14.10 2.78 6.06
C HIS A 36 13.14 3.68 5.30
N TYR A 37 12.30 3.09 4.44
CA TYR A 37 11.29 3.84 3.67
C TYR A 37 10.29 4.57 4.57
N LEU A 38 9.87 3.94 5.67
CA LEU A 38 8.97 4.57 6.65
C LEU A 38 9.61 5.80 7.32
N ARG A 39 10.86 5.70 7.78
CA ARG A 39 11.59 6.82 8.41
C ARG A 39 11.78 8.01 7.47
N GLN A 40 11.75 7.78 6.17
CA GLN A 40 11.87 8.81 5.15
C GLN A 40 10.52 9.31 4.60
N HIS A 41 9.39 8.87 5.16
CA HIS A 41 8.06 9.14 4.59
C HIS A 41 7.95 8.77 3.10
N ASN A 42 8.64 7.71 2.71
CA ASN A 42 8.83 7.31 1.32
C ASN A 42 8.19 5.94 1.03
N SER A 43 6.96 5.71 1.51
CA SER A 43 6.28 4.42 1.36
C SER A 43 5.91 4.10 -0.10
N TYR A 44 5.62 5.11 -0.93
CA TYR A 44 5.19 4.89 -2.31
C TYR A 44 6.20 4.08 -3.15
N PRO A 45 7.50 4.45 -3.23
CA PRO A 45 8.48 3.65 -3.97
C PRO A 45 8.71 2.25 -3.41
N PHE A 46 8.50 2.03 -2.11
CA PHE A 46 8.55 0.68 -1.54
C PHE A 46 7.43 -0.18 -2.12
N PHE A 47 6.18 0.29 -2.03
CA PHE A 47 5.03 -0.46 -2.52
C PHE A 47 5.00 -0.57 -4.05
N GLU A 48 5.55 0.39 -4.78
CA GLU A 48 5.74 0.31 -6.23
C GLU A 48 6.68 -0.86 -6.58
N GLN A 49 7.81 -0.96 -5.88
CA GLN A 49 8.76 -2.04 -6.10
C GLN A 49 8.23 -3.39 -5.65
N THR A 50 7.36 -3.47 -4.65
CA THR A 50 6.83 -4.76 -4.16
C THR A 50 5.50 -5.15 -4.79
N GLY A 51 4.90 -4.30 -5.61
CA GLY A 51 3.58 -4.54 -6.22
C GLY A 51 2.39 -4.35 -5.27
N GLY A 52 2.58 -3.64 -4.16
CA GLY A 52 1.55 -3.44 -3.13
C GLY A 52 0.71 -2.17 -3.29
N LEU A 53 0.90 -1.38 -4.35
CA LEU A 53 0.10 -0.17 -4.59
C LEU A 53 -1.35 -0.51 -4.95
N LEU A 54 -2.29 0.22 -4.35
CA LEU A 54 -3.70 0.22 -4.75
C LEU A 54 -3.95 1.42 -5.67
N LYS A 55 -4.15 1.18 -6.98
CA LYS A 55 -4.45 2.23 -7.95
C LYS A 55 -5.87 2.05 -8.49
N THR A 56 -6.81 2.86 -7.99
CA THR A 56 -8.20 2.87 -8.46
C THR A 56 -8.44 3.92 -9.55
N GLY A 57 -7.58 4.93 -9.63
CA GLY A 57 -7.89 6.21 -10.28
C GLY A 57 -8.84 7.07 -9.43
N PRO A 58 -9.11 8.33 -9.84
CA PRO A 58 -9.99 9.22 -9.12
C PRO A 58 -11.43 8.67 -9.12
N THR A 59 -12.01 8.53 -7.93
CA THR A 59 -13.36 7.97 -7.78
C THR A 59 -14.46 9.04 -7.82
N HIS A 60 -14.07 10.31 -7.73
CA HIS A 60 -14.95 11.48 -7.66
C HIS A 60 -15.95 11.48 -6.49
N THR A 61 -15.62 10.79 -5.40
CA THR A 61 -16.34 10.84 -4.12
C THR A 61 -15.32 10.84 -2.98
N ASN A 62 -15.66 11.31 -1.79
CA ASN A 62 -14.75 11.22 -0.64
C ASN A 62 -15.53 11.01 0.66
N VAL A 63 -15.32 9.85 1.28
CA VAL A 63 -15.82 9.50 2.61
C VAL A 63 -14.67 9.07 3.54
N MET A 64 -13.50 9.69 3.36
CA MET A 64 -12.23 9.41 4.06
C MET A 64 -11.63 8.03 3.72
N ASP A 65 -10.89 7.45 4.65
CA ASP A 65 -10.13 6.22 4.46
C ASP A 65 -10.93 4.97 4.83
N LEU A 66 -10.66 3.87 4.11
CA LEU A 66 -11.06 2.52 4.49
C LEU A 66 -9.84 1.65 4.78
N ARG A 67 -9.91 0.86 5.86
CA ARG A 67 -8.91 -0.15 6.21
C ARG A 67 -9.59 -1.52 6.29
N VAL A 68 -9.02 -2.51 5.60
CA VAL A 68 -9.52 -3.89 5.57
C VAL A 68 -8.39 -4.86 5.89
N MET A 69 -8.65 -5.77 6.81
CA MET A 69 -7.75 -6.87 7.16
C MET A 69 -8.47 -8.19 6.94
N LEU A 70 -7.86 -9.07 6.15
CA LEU A 70 -8.33 -10.43 5.97
C LEU A 70 -7.43 -11.36 6.78
N ILE A 71 -8.04 -12.26 7.53
CA ILE A 71 -7.36 -13.31 8.28
C ILE A 71 -7.86 -14.64 7.74
N ASP A 72 -6.96 -15.47 7.22
CA ASP A 72 -7.31 -16.84 6.86
C ASP A 72 -7.45 -17.67 8.14
N LYS A 73 -8.47 -18.54 8.19
CA LYS A 73 -8.76 -19.37 9.37
C LYS A 73 -7.70 -20.43 9.64
N ASN A 74 -6.84 -20.70 8.65
CA ASN A 74 -5.88 -21.79 8.64
C ASN A 74 -4.41 -21.34 8.83
N THR A 75 -4.19 -20.06 9.14
CA THR A 75 -2.85 -19.54 9.53
C THR A 75 -2.70 -19.58 11.04
#